data_AF-W7WAP0-F1
#
_entry.id   AF-W7WAP0-F1
#
_cell.length_a   1.000
_cell.length_b   1.000
_cell.length_c   1.000
_cell.angle_alpha   90.00
_cell.angle_beta   90.00
_cell.angle_gamma   90.00
#
_symmetry.space_group_name_H-M   'P 1'
#
loop_
_entity.id
_entity.type
_entity.pdbx_description
1 polymer ?
#
loop_
_entity_poly.entity_id
_entity_poly.type
_entity_poly.pdbx_seq_one_letter_code
_entity_poly.pdbx_strand_id
1 'polypeptide(L)'
;MTELQSFGLRLADPGSPNAGVASRRGGAGPSDHKAVTVDGHTIMVPVHTHGAWASPFVAEAPDADGTSRLTRGSIPIARVAFPKAPRFYALQTFDGVPYSHIATLHGSDVLATTVLQTCIRYESRRKTCKFCAIGQSLAAGRTVAHKTPEQLAEVARAAVLLDGVKHMVMTTGTPPTPDRGAQVLCDSAFAIRAAVDLPIQAQCEPPDTDQWFVRMKPPASTHWACTSRW
;
A
#
# COMPACT_ATOMS: atom_id res chain seq x y z
N MET A 1 -20.72 -0.18 -8.08
CA MET A 1 -19.28 -0.25 -7.70
C MET A 1 -18.37 -0.26 -8.93
N THR A 2 -18.55 -1.16 -9.90
CA THR A 2 -17.72 -1.24 -11.12
C THR A 2 -17.61 0.08 -11.88
N GLU A 3 -18.71 0.81 -12.07
CA GLU A 3 -18.69 2.13 -12.73
C GLU A 3 -17.77 3.14 -12.02
N LEU A 4 -17.66 3.12 -10.68
CA LEU A 4 -16.73 3.99 -9.96
C LEU A 4 -15.28 3.62 -10.27
N GLN A 5 -14.95 2.33 -10.33
CA GLN A 5 -13.60 1.87 -10.64
C GLN A 5 -13.21 2.15 -12.11
N SER A 6 -14.19 2.18 -13.01
CA SER A 6 -13.98 2.49 -14.43
C SER A 6 -13.92 3.99 -14.73
N PHE A 7 -14.89 4.77 -14.24
CA PHE A 7 -15.01 6.20 -14.55
C PHE A 7 -14.30 7.10 -13.53
N GLY A 8 -13.92 6.57 -12.37
CA GLY A 8 -13.32 7.33 -11.28
C GLY A 8 -14.35 8.11 -10.46
N LEU A 9 -13.83 8.95 -9.56
CA LEU A 9 -14.62 9.76 -8.64
C LEU A 9 -14.03 11.16 -8.53
N ARG A 10 -14.86 12.19 -8.69
CA ARG A 10 -14.49 13.57 -8.37
C ARG A 10 -14.73 13.82 -6.90
N LEU A 11 -13.77 14.46 -6.23
CA LEU A 11 -13.92 14.94 -4.86
C LEU A 11 -14.30 16.42 -4.92
N ALA A 12 -15.44 16.80 -4.36
CA ALA A 12 -15.86 18.20 -4.29
C ALA A 12 -14.92 19.03 -3.40
N ASP A 13 -14.40 18.42 -2.34
CA ASP A 13 -13.37 18.99 -1.46
C ASP A 13 -12.18 18.02 -1.33
N PRO A 14 -11.21 18.06 -2.26
CA PRO A 14 -10.04 17.18 -2.22
C PRO A 14 -9.08 17.51 -1.07
N GLY A 15 -9.21 18.66 -0.41
CA GLY A 15 -8.37 19.09 0.71
C GLY A 15 -8.90 18.70 2.09
N SER A 16 -10.11 18.13 2.16
CA SER A 16 -10.73 17.77 3.43
C SER A 16 -9.86 16.80 4.24
N PRO A 17 -9.60 17.06 5.53
CA PRO A 17 -8.87 16.15 6.42
C PRO A 17 -9.64 14.83 6.63
N ASN A 18 -10.96 14.84 6.39
CA ASN A 18 -11.83 13.67 6.53
C ASN A 18 -11.96 12.88 5.22
N ALA A 19 -11.27 13.28 4.15
CA ALA A 19 -11.23 12.52 2.90
C ALA A 19 -10.39 11.23 3.03
N GLY A 20 -9.89 10.88 4.21
CA GLY A 20 -9.14 9.65 4.46
C GLY A 20 -7.69 9.67 3.97
N VAL A 21 -7.06 8.49 3.92
CA VAL A 21 -5.61 8.34 3.63
C VAL A 21 -5.21 9.10 2.35
N ALA A 22 -4.07 9.79 2.42
CA ALA A 22 -3.52 10.56 1.33
C ALA A 22 -3.34 9.69 0.08
N SER A 23 -3.75 10.23 -1.07
CA SER A 23 -3.54 9.59 -2.37
C SER A 23 -2.32 10.22 -3.03
N ARG A 24 -1.49 9.37 -3.67
CA ARG A 24 -0.26 9.78 -4.37
C ARG A 24 -0.52 9.91 -5.86
N ARG A 25 0.17 10.84 -6.52
CA ARG A 25 0.11 10.96 -7.98
C ARG A 25 1.21 10.13 -8.66
N GLY A 26 0.82 9.22 -9.55
CA GLY A 26 1.73 8.38 -10.34
C GLY A 26 2.49 7.28 -9.58
N GLY A 27 3.18 6.44 -10.35
CA GLY A 27 3.97 5.29 -9.89
C GLY A 27 3.22 3.95 -9.96
N ALA A 28 3.88 2.88 -9.54
CA ALA A 28 3.31 1.53 -9.49
C ALA A 28 2.33 1.35 -8.32
N GLY A 29 1.36 0.45 -8.49
CA GLY A 29 0.37 0.09 -7.47
C GLY A 29 -0.88 0.99 -7.51
N PRO A 30 -1.60 1.13 -6.38
CA PRO A 30 -2.83 1.92 -6.26
C PRO A 30 -2.54 3.43 -6.15
N SER A 31 -1.58 3.91 -6.95
CA SER A 31 -1.33 5.32 -7.22
C SER A 31 -2.52 5.93 -7.96
N ASP A 32 -2.77 7.22 -7.78
CA ASP A 32 -3.89 7.95 -8.38
C ASP A 32 -5.30 7.50 -7.92
N HIS A 33 -5.39 6.56 -6.98
CA HIS A 33 -6.63 6.05 -6.41
C HIS A 33 -6.81 6.48 -4.96
N LYS A 34 -8.07 6.48 -4.49
CA LYS A 34 -8.43 6.60 -3.08
C LYS A 34 -9.29 5.41 -2.68
N ALA A 35 -9.11 4.94 -1.44
CA ALA A 35 -9.95 3.90 -0.86
C ALA A 35 -11.32 4.49 -0.54
N VAL A 36 -12.38 3.85 -1.06
CA VAL A 36 -13.76 4.29 -0.87
C VAL A 36 -14.59 3.08 -0.46
N THR A 37 -15.29 3.18 0.65
CA THR A 37 -16.20 2.15 1.14
C THR A 37 -17.61 2.43 0.65
N VAL A 38 -18.20 1.48 -0.07
CA VAL A 38 -19.57 1.50 -0.58
C VAL A 38 -20.27 0.25 -0.06
N ASP A 39 -21.40 0.39 0.63
CA ASP A 39 -22.17 -0.73 1.18
C ASP A 39 -21.31 -1.74 1.96
N GLY A 40 -20.42 -1.24 2.83
CA GLY A 40 -19.52 -2.05 3.65
C GLY A 40 -18.30 -2.64 2.92
N HIS A 41 -18.16 -2.43 1.61
CA HIS A 41 -17.06 -2.95 0.80
C HIS A 41 -16.10 -1.83 0.38
N THR A 42 -14.82 -1.96 0.73
CA THR A 42 -13.79 -0.99 0.34
C THR A 42 -13.22 -1.32 -1.03
N ILE A 43 -13.29 -0.35 -1.95
CA ILE A 43 -12.73 -0.41 -3.30
C ILE A 43 -11.73 0.72 -3.53
N MET A 44 -10.74 0.48 -4.38
CA MET A 44 -9.84 1.52 -4.86
C MET A 44 -10.48 2.22 -6.06
N VAL A 45 -10.69 3.53 -5.96
CA VAL A 45 -11.36 4.33 -6.98
C VAL A 45 -10.40 5.38 -7.53
N PRO A 46 -10.23 5.50 -8.86
CA PRO A 46 -9.40 6.54 -9.47
C PRO A 46 -9.91 7.94 -9.09
N VAL A 47 -9.02 8.81 -8.61
CA VAL A 47 -9.34 10.22 -8.26
C VAL A 47 -8.38 11.24 -8.89
N HIS A 48 -7.17 10.83 -9.30
CA HIS A 48 -6.18 11.72 -9.94
C HIS A 48 -5.93 11.40 -11.42
N THR A 49 -6.70 10.49 -12.02
CA THR A 49 -6.58 10.18 -13.46
C THR A 49 -7.36 11.18 -14.32
N HIS A 50 -6.96 11.32 -15.58
CA HIS A 50 -7.70 12.17 -16.54
C HIS A 50 -9.17 11.77 -16.65
N GLY A 51 -9.47 10.46 -16.63
CA GLY A 51 -10.85 9.96 -16.62
C GLY A 51 -11.64 10.39 -15.38
N ALA A 52 -11.01 10.36 -14.21
CA ALA A 52 -11.66 10.75 -12.95
C ALA A 52 -12.10 12.22 -12.95
N TRP A 53 -11.35 13.12 -13.59
CA TRP A 53 -11.73 14.55 -13.68
C TRP A 53 -13.02 14.79 -14.47
N ALA A 54 -13.30 13.92 -15.46
CA ALA A 54 -14.54 13.94 -16.22
C ALA A 54 -15.60 12.97 -15.65
N SER A 55 -15.36 12.37 -14.48
CA SER A 55 -16.27 11.38 -13.92
C SER A 55 -17.67 11.98 -13.69
N PRO A 56 -18.74 11.26 -14.06
CA PRO A 56 -20.11 11.67 -13.73
C PRO A 56 -20.39 11.54 -12.23
N PHE A 57 -19.51 10.87 -11.48
CA PHE A 57 -19.64 10.63 -10.05
C PHE A 57 -18.92 11.68 -9.22
N VAL A 58 -19.61 12.25 -8.23
CA VAL A 58 -19.07 13.22 -7.29
C VAL A 58 -19.29 12.76 -5.87
N ALA A 59 -18.22 12.72 -5.08
CA ALA A 59 -18.30 12.70 -3.62
C ALA A 59 -18.30 14.14 -3.12
N GLU A 60 -19.34 14.50 -2.37
CA GLU A 60 -19.41 15.76 -1.64
C GLU A 60 -18.33 15.83 -0.54
N ALA A 61 -18.26 16.96 0.17
CA ALA A 61 -17.36 17.07 1.30
C ALA A 61 -17.76 16.02 2.37
N PRO A 62 -16.83 15.17 2.83
CA PRO A 62 -17.13 14.20 3.86
C PRO A 62 -17.36 14.87 5.22
N ASP A 63 -18.27 14.30 6.01
CA ASP A 63 -18.51 14.70 7.39
C ASP A 63 -17.38 14.27 8.34
N ALA A 64 -17.55 14.49 9.65
CA ALA A 64 -16.57 14.15 10.68
C ALA A 64 -16.25 12.65 10.76
N ASP A 65 -17.15 11.78 10.27
CA ASP A 65 -16.95 10.35 10.24
C ASP A 65 -16.35 9.86 8.92
N GLY A 66 -16.04 10.77 8.00
CA GLY A 66 -15.53 10.45 6.67
C GLY A 66 -16.64 10.01 5.71
N THR A 67 -17.91 10.20 6.07
CA THR A 67 -19.06 9.82 5.23
C THR A 67 -19.39 10.95 4.26
N SER A 68 -19.56 10.60 2.99
CA SER A 68 -19.88 11.52 1.91
C SER A 68 -21.11 11.04 1.15
N ARG A 69 -21.95 11.98 0.72
CA ARG A 69 -22.97 11.70 -0.29
C ARG A 69 -22.30 11.50 -1.65
N LEU A 70 -22.72 10.47 -2.37
CA LEU A 70 -22.30 10.19 -3.73
C LEU A 70 -23.43 10.58 -4.69
N THR A 71 -23.12 11.41 -5.68
CA THR A 71 -24.06 11.81 -6.72
C THR A 71 -23.59 11.35 -8.10
N ARG A 72 -24.54 11.16 -9.01
CA ARG A 72 -24.32 11.07 -10.46
C ARG A 72 -25.00 12.29 -11.11
N GLY A 73 -24.23 13.29 -11.50
CA GLY A 73 -24.78 14.61 -11.81
C GLY A 73 -25.41 15.25 -10.57
N SER A 74 -26.69 15.64 -10.65
CA SER A 74 -27.45 16.22 -9.54
C SER A 74 -28.20 15.18 -8.69
N ILE A 75 -28.18 13.90 -9.07
CA ILE A 75 -28.97 12.85 -8.44
C ILE A 75 -28.13 12.17 -7.35
N PRO A 76 -28.56 12.18 -6.06
CA PRO A 76 -27.97 11.35 -5.02
C PRO A 76 -28.20 9.88 -5.32
N ILE A 77 -27.14 9.08 -5.32
CA ILE A 77 -27.22 7.64 -5.65
C ILE A 77 -26.79 6.72 -4.50
N ALA A 78 -25.92 7.19 -3.59
CA ALA A 78 -25.46 6.39 -2.45
C ALA A 78 -24.82 7.26 -1.36
N ARG A 79 -24.45 6.63 -0.24
CA ARG A 79 -23.44 7.15 0.69
C ARG A 79 -22.16 6.32 0.57
N VAL A 80 -21.03 6.99 0.67
CA VAL A 80 -19.71 6.37 0.67
C VAL A 80 -18.92 6.84 1.89
N ALA A 81 -17.95 6.05 2.32
CA ALA A 81 -17.07 6.43 3.42
C ALA A 81 -15.60 6.34 3.02
N PHE A 82 -14.80 7.30 3.47
CA PHE A 82 -13.35 7.27 3.31
C PHE A 82 -12.70 6.67 4.58
N PRO A 83 -11.74 5.72 4.45
CA PRO A 83 -11.03 5.20 5.61
C PRO A 83 -10.32 6.33 6.38
N LYS A 84 -10.53 6.38 7.69
CA LYS A 84 -9.90 7.37 8.58
C LYS A 84 -8.37 7.26 8.50
N ALA A 85 -7.67 8.35 8.80
CA ALA A 85 -6.22 8.31 8.93
C ALA A 85 -5.84 7.30 10.03
N PRO A 86 -4.94 6.33 9.77
CA PRO A 86 -4.61 5.31 10.74
C PRO A 86 -3.87 5.92 11.92
N ARG A 87 -4.23 5.48 13.13
CA ARG A 87 -3.71 5.95 14.40
C ARG A 87 -2.23 5.63 14.55
N PHE A 88 -1.77 4.50 14.01
CA PHE A 88 -0.36 4.13 14.05
C PHE A 88 0.56 5.15 13.33
N TYR A 89 0.04 6.01 12.44
CA TYR A 89 0.85 7.07 11.81
C TYR A 89 1.31 8.16 12.78
N ALA A 90 0.67 8.29 13.95
CA ALA A 90 1.11 9.22 14.98
C ALA A 90 2.28 8.69 15.82
N LEU A 91 2.78 7.49 15.52
CA LEU A 91 3.85 6.82 16.24
C LEU A 91 5.16 6.82 15.44
N GLN A 92 6.25 6.56 16.15
CA GLN A 92 7.60 6.42 15.62
C GLN A 92 8.36 5.35 16.39
N THR A 93 9.39 4.81 15.76
CA THR A 93 10.32 3.87 16.40
C THR A 93 11.18 4.59 17.45
N PHE A 94 11.87 3.81 18.28
CA PHE A 94 12.78 4.36 19.28
C PHE A 94 13.89 5.24 18.68
N ASP A 95 14.41 4.86 17.51
CA ASP A 95 15.41 5.62 16.74
C ASP A 95 14.82 6.77 15.91
N GLY A 96 13.52 7.07 16.08
CA GLY A 96 12.87 8.25 15.54
C GLY A 96 12.36 8.13 14.11
N VAL A 97 12.23 6.92 13.57
CA VAL A 97 11.65 6.69 12.24
C VAL A 97 10.12 6.71 12.37
N PRO A 98 9.41 7.62 11.67
CA PRO A 98 7.95 7.63 11.67
C PRO A 98 7.39 6.30 11.15
N TYR A 99 6.35 5.76 11.77
CA TYR A 99 5.77 4.49 11.30
C TYR A 99 5.25 4.57 9.86
N SER A 100 4.75 5.75 9.47
CA SER A 100 4.33 6.03 8.08
C SER A 100 5.47 5.93 7.05
N HIS A 101 6.73 5.99 7.49
CA HIS A 101 7.92 5.80 6.64
C HIS A 101 8.30 4.31 6.49
N ILE A 102 7.78 3.44 7.38
CA ILE A 102 8.04 2.01 7.42
C ILE A 102 6.94 1.25 6.68
N ALA A 103 5.67 1.53 6.96
CA ALA A 103 4.53 0.90 6.29
C ALA A 103 3.32 1.85 6.21
N THR A 104 2.48 1.63 5.20
CA THR A 104 1.30 2.46 4.92
C THR A 104 0.03 1.64 4.92
N LEU A 105 -1.07 2.21 5.39
CA LEU A 105 -2.39 1.61 5.22
C LEU A 105 -2.82 1.71 3.74
N HIS A 106 -3.18 0.57 3.17
CA HIS A 106 -3.77 0.43 1.86
C HIS A 106 -5.21 -0.09 2.00
N GLY A 107 -6.16 0.53 1.30
CA GLY A 107 -7.57 0.23 1.51
C GLY A 107 -8.03 0.66 2.90
N SER A 108 -8.68 -0.26 3.62
CA SER A 108 -9.18 -0.04 4.98
C SER A 108 -8.49 -0.91 6.03
N ASP A 109 -7.93 -2.06 5.65
CA ASP A 109 -7.39 -3.05 6.58
C ASP A 109 -6.12 -3.77 6.09
N VAL A 110 -5.45 -3.25 5.04
CA VAL A 110 -4.23 -3.83 4.46
C VAL A 110 -3.02 -3.00 4.84
N LEU A 111 -2.02 -3.60 5.49
CA LEU A 111 -0.73 -2.94 5.70
C LEU A 111 0.19 -3.21 4.51
N ALA A 112 0.80 -2.17 3.93
CA ALA A 112 1.66 -2.30 2.77
C ALA A 112 3.06 -1.71 3.03
N THR A 113 4.11 -2.40 2.58
CA THR A 113 5.49 -1.90 2.66
C THR A 113 6.34 -2.35 1.48
N THR A 114 7.42 -1.59 1.26
CA THR A 114 8.52 -1.96 0.38
C THR A 114 9.80 -2.02 1.22
N VAL A 115 10.28 -3.23 1.49
CA VAL A 115 11.37 -3.52 2.45
C VAL A 115 12.68 -2.85 2.02
N LEU A 116 13.09 -3.06 0.77
CA LEU A 116 14.20 -2.33 0.14
C LEU A 116 13.65 -1.28 -0.82
N GLN A 117 13.92 -0.01 -0.54
CA GLN A 117 13.47 1.12 -1.35
C GLN A 117 14.41 1.45 -2.53
N THR A 118 15.45 0.66 -2.71
CA THR A 118 16.40 0.74 -3.83
C THR A 118 16.27 -0.51 -4.71
N CYS A 119 16.59 -0.38 -6.00
CA CYS A 119 16.45 -1.47 -6.95
C CYS A 119 17.45 -1.30 -8.09
N ILE A 120 18.24 -2.34 -8.37
CA ILE A 120 19.25 -2.33 -9.44
C ILE A 120 18.64 -2.07 -10.83
N ARG A 121 17.34 -2.40 -11.00
CA ARG A 121 16.61 -2.16 -12.24
C ARG A 121 16.25 -0.68 -12.36
N TYR A 122 15.80 -0.07 -11.26
CA TYR A 122 15.39 1.32 -11.21
C TYR A 122 16.55 2.29 -11.45
N GLU A 123 17.73 1.98 -10.90
CA GLU A 123 18.95 2.80 -11.03
C GLU A 123 19.55 2.78 -12.45
N SER A 124 19.18 1.79 -13.27
CA SER A 124 19.65 1.67 -14.64
C SER A 124 18.66 2.27 -15.64
N ARG A 125 19.07 3.33 -16.37
CA ARG A 125 18.25 3.92 -17.45
C ARG A 125 17.82 2.91 -18.53
N ARG A 126 18.58 1.84 -18.72
CA ARG A 126 18.25 0.77 -19.68
C ARG A 126 17.28 -0.28 -19.14
N LYS A 127 17.24 -0.50 -17.83
CA LYS A 127 16.47 -1.59 -17.20
C LYS A 127 15.27 -1.10 -16.38
N THR A 128 15.16 0.22 -16.18
CA THR A 128 14.11 0.78 -15.34
C THR A 128 12.73 0.49 -15.91
N CYS A 129 11.85 -0.05 -15.06
CA CYS A 129 10.48 -0.34 -15.45
C CYS A 129 9.75 0.99 -15.67
N LYS A 130 9.08 1.15 -16.82
CA LYS A 130 8.39 2.41 -17.21
C LYS A 130 7.37 2.92 -16.19
N PHE A 131 6.83 2.03 -15.36
CA PHE A 131 5.81 2.33 -14.36
C PHE A 131 6.38 2.53 -12.94
N CYS A 132 7.65 2.21 -12.71
CA CYS A 132 8.20 2.14 -11.36
C CYS A 132 8.50 3.53 -10.79
N ALA A 133 8.17 3.73 -9.52
CA ALA A 133 8.44 4.95 -8.77
C ALA A 133 9.10 4.68 -7.41
N ILE A 134 9.76 3.52 -7.25
CA ILE A 134 10.29 3.06 -5.96
C ILE A 134 11.22 4.08 -5.30
N GLY A 135 12.10 4.72 -6.08
CA GLY A 135 13.05 5.71 -5.58
C GLY A 135 12.47 7.11 -5.33
N GLN A 136 11.26 7.41 -5.80
CA GLN A 136 10.65 8.75 -5.65
C GLN A 136 10.27 9.05 -4.20
N SER A 137 9.76 8.05 -3.47
CA SER A 137 9.44 8.23 -2.05
C SER A 137 10.69 8.42 -1.20
N LEU A 138 11.79 7.73 -1.54
CA LEU A 138 13.06 7.86 -0.85
C LEU A 138 13.68 9.25 -1.10
N ALA A 139 13.73 9.69 -2.35
CA ALA A 139 14.25 11.01 -2.72
C ALA A 139 13.44 12.16 -2.08
N ALA A 140 12.14 11.96 -1.83
CA ALA A 140 11.28 12.92 -1.17
C ALA A 140 11.30 12.83 0.38
N GLY A 141 12.14 11.97 0.97
CA GLY A 141 12.24 11.80 2.43
C GLY A 141 10.99 11.22 3.08
N ARG A 142 10.12 10.54 2.33
CA ARG A 142 8.84 9.96 2.82
C ARG A 142 8.96 8.51 3.29
N THR A 143 10.15 7.94 3.26
CA THR A 143 10.45 6.55 3.66
C THR A 143 11.95 6.40 3.91
N VAL A 144 12.34 5.25 4.48
CA VAL A 144 13.75 4.86 4.67
C VAL A 144 14.21 3.86 3.62
N ALA A 145 15.52 3.81 3.34
CA ALA A 145 16.09 2.99 2.28
C ALA A 145 15.90 1.48 2.53
N HIS A 146 16.05 1.05 3.77
CA HIS A 146 15.87 -0.33 4.21
C HIS A 146 15.08 -0.32 5.52
N LYS A 147 14.02 -1.12 5.61
CA LYS A 147 13.27 -1.35 6.85
C LYS A 147 13.77 -2.65 7.48
N THR A 148 14.17 -2.61 8.74
CA THR A 148 14.63 -3.83 9.42
C THR A 148 13.44 -4.74 9.75
N PRO A 149 13.65 -6.05 9.93
CA PRO A 149 12.60 -6.96 10.39
C PRO A 149 11.92 -6.51 11.69
N GLU A 150 12.68 -5.93 12.62
CA GLU A 150 12.18 -5.43 13.90
C GLU A 150 11.27 -4.22 13.72
N GLN A 151 11.68 -3.25 12.88
CA GLN A 151 10.85 -2.09 12.53
C GLN A 151 9.52 -2.54 11.90
N LEU A 152 9.58 -3.52 11.00
CA LEU A 152 8.39 -4.06 10.34
C LEU A 152 7.46 -4.77 11.31
N ALA A 153 8.00 -5.59 12.22
CA ALA A 153 7.26 -6.29 13.25
C ALA A 153 6.58 -5.32 14.24
N GLU A 154 7.30 -4.29 14.66
CA GLU A 154 6.80 -3.23 15.55
C GLU A 154 5.60 -2.50 14.92
N VAL A 155 5.74 -2.05 13.68
CA VAL A 155 4.68 -1.33 12.96
C VAL A 155 3.49 -2.24 12.66
N ALA A 156 3.73 -3.49 12.27
CA ALA A 156 2.66 -4.46 12.04
C ALA A 156 1.81 -4.69 13.30
N ARG A 157 2.46 -4.89 14.45
CA ARG A 157 1.77 -5.05 15.73
C ARG A 157 0.94 -3.81 16.09
N ALA A 158 1.50 -2.62 15.89
CA ALA A 158 0.79 -1.37 16.16
C ALA A 158 -0.42 -1.18 15.23
N ALA A 159 -0.27 -1.46 13.94
CA ALA A 159 -1.34 -1.32 12.96
C ALA A 159 -2.50 -2.32 13.22
N VAL A 160 -2.19 -3.55 13.64
CA VAL A 160 -3.22 -4.52 14.05
C VAL A 160 -3.93 -4.04 15.31
N LEU A 161 -3.19 -3.63 16.34
CA LEU A 161 -3.75 -3.24 17.64
C LEU A 161 -4.60 -1.97 17.56
N LEU A 162 -4.13 -0.95 16.85
CA LEU A 162 -4.74 0.39 16.87
C LEU A 162 -5.77 0.59 15.77
N ASP A 163 -5.57 -0.09 14.63
CA ASP A 163 -6.30 0.18 13.39
C ASP A 163 -6.97 -1.07 12.80
N GLY A 164 -6.83 -2.24 13.45
CA GLY A 164 -7.55 -3.46 13.06
C GLY A 164 -7.13 -4.03 11.72
N VAL A 165 -5.89 -3.79 11.29
CA VAL A 165 -5.31 -4.38 10.07
C VAL A 165 -5.47 -5.90 10.09
N LYS A 166 -5.88 -6.48 8.96
CA LYS A 166 -6.19 -7.91 8.83
C LYS A 166 -5.19 -8.70 8.01
N HIS A 167 -4.40 -8.03 7.17
CA HIS A 167 -3.33 -8.67 6.39
C HIS A 167 -2.28 -7.65 5.97
N MET A 168 -1.10 -8.16 5.61
CA MET A 168 0.03 -7.35 5.17
C MET A 168 0.55 -7.79 3.81
N VAL A 169 0.91 -6.82 2.97
CA VAL A 169 1.58 -7.00 1.69
C VAL A 169 2.97 -6.40 1.75
N MET A 170 3.98 -7.21 1.48
CA MET A 170 5.37 -6.81 1.41
C MET A 170 5.88 -6.92 -0.01
N THR A 171 6.67 -5.93 -0.41
CA THR A 171 7.40 -5.92 -1.67
C THR A 171 8.85 -5.57 -1.40
N THR A 172 9.72 -5.79 -2.36
CA THR A 172 11.11 -5.32 -2.28
C THR A 172 11.57 -4.80 -3.63
N GLY A 173 12.41 -3.77 -3.63
CA GLY A 173 13.27 -3.53 -4.77
C GLY A 173 14.27 -4.66 -4.94
N THR A 174 14.75 -4.86 -6.17
CA THR A 174 15.67 -5.95 -6.49
C THR A 174 17.10 -5.60 -6.06
N PRO A 175 17.70 -6.31 -5.10
CA PRO A 175 19.13 -6.21 -4.79
C PRO A 175 19.99 -6.90 -5.87
N PRO A 176 21.31 -6.62 -5.90
CA PRO A 176 22.24 -7.30 -6.83
C PRO A 176 22.50 -8.78 -6.45
N THR A 177 22.01 -9.23 -5.30
CA THR A 177 22.22 -10.58 -4.80
C THR A 177 21.44 -11.63 -5.60
N PRO A 178 21.94 -12.89 -5.67
CA PRO A 178 21.27 -13.95 -6.43
C PRO A 178 19.86 -14.30 -5.93
N ASP A 179 19.53 -14.03 -4.68
CA ASP A 179 18.20 -14.27 -4.11
C ASP A 179 17.16 -13.21 -4.50
N ARG A 180 17.57 -12.11 -5.15
CA ARG A 180 16.70 -11.02 -5.60
C ARG A 180 15.77 -10.45 -4.51
N GLY A 181 16.20 -10.54 -3.24
CA GLY A 181 15.47 -10.04 -2.08
C GLY A 181 14.53 -11.05 -1.43
N ALA A 182 14.60 -12.33 -1.82
CA ALA A 182 13.82 -13.38 -1.15
C ALA A 182 14.22 -13.55 0.33
N GLN A 183 15.51 -13.50 0.67
CA GLN A 183 15.98 -13.65 2.05
C GLN A 183 15.42 -12.55 2.96
N VAL A 184 15.55 -11.28 2.53
CA VAL A 184 15.10 -10.14 3.37
C VAL A 184 13.59 -10.16 3.58
N LEU A 185 12.82 -10.62 2.60
CA LEU A 185 11.37 -10.82 2.76
C LEU A 185 11.06 -11.97 3.74
N CYS A 186 11.81 -13.07 3.71
CA CYS A 186 11.67 -14.16 4.67
C CYS A 186 11.98 -13.71 6.10
N ASP A 187 13.09 -13.00 6.30
CA ASP A 187 13.50 -12.49 7.61
C ASP A 187 12.46 -11.51 8.17
N SER A 188 11.96 -10.61 7.30
CA SER A 188 10.87 -9.69 7.64
C SER A 188 9.60 -10.44 8.04
N ALA A 189 9.17 -11.43 7.24
CA ALA A 189 7.96 -12.20 7.52
C ALA A 189 8.08 -12.99 8.83
N PHE A 190 9.27 -13.54 9.11
CA PHE A 190 9.53 -14.26 10.35
C PHE A 190 9.40 -13.35 11.57
N ALA A 191 10.03 -12.17 11.55
CA ALA A 191 9.96 -11.21 12.64
C ALA A 191 8.52 -10.70 12.88
N ILE A 192 7.79 -10.38 11.80
CA ILE A 192 6.39 -9.94 11.89
C ILE A 192 5.54 -11.02 12.55
N ARG A 193 5.65 -12.28 12.10
CA ARG A 193 4.87 -13.40 12.65
C ARG A 193 5.19 -13.69 14.11
N ALA A 194 6.44 -13.50 14.51
CA ALA A 194 6.83 -13.62 15.91
C ALA A 194 6.18 -12.54 16.79
N ALA A 195 5.85 -11.37 16.24
CA ALA A 195 5.26 -10.25 16.96
C ALA A 195 3.72 -10.18 16.89
N VAL A 196 3.11 -10.68 15.81
CA VAL A 196 1.67 -10.61 15.57
C VAL A 196 1.19 -11.69 14.61
N ASP A 197 0.02 -12.29 14.92
CA ASP A 197 -0.66 -13.22 14.01
C ASP A 197 -1.34 -12.46 12.87
N LEU A 198 -0.61 -12.31 11.76
CA LEU A 198 -1.02 -11.52 10.61
C LEU A 198 -0.73 -12.29 9.32
N PRO A 199 -1.74 -12.54 8.45
CA PRO A 199 -1.51 -13.07 7.11
C PRO A 199 -0.60 -12.15 6.29
N ILE A 200 0.40 -12.71 5.63
CA ILE A 200 1.41 -11.96 4.87
C ILE A 200 1.40 -12.44 3.42
N GLN A 201 1.35 -11.48 2.49
CA GLN A 201 1.69 -11.67 1.10
C GLN A 201 3.03 -11.00 0.80
N ALA A 202 3.95 -11.69 0.12
CA ALA A 202 5.25 -11.12 -0.25
C ALA A 202 5.55 -11.27 -1.74
N GLN A 203 6.18 -10.26 -2.33
CA GLN A 203 6.51 -10.16 -3.76
C GLN A 203 7.97 -9.77 -3.96
N CYS A 204 8.70 -10.55 -4.77
CA CYS A 204 10.07 -10.26 -5.22
C CYS A 204 10.24 -10.61 -6.71
N GLU A 205 11.32 -10.09 -7.31
CA GLU A 205 11.81 -10.57 -8.61
C GLU A 205 12.28 -12.03 -8.47
N PRO A 206 12.09 -12.91 -9.49
CA PRO A 206 12.52 -14.30 -9.43
C PRO A 206 13.96 -14.50 -8.95
N PRO A 207 14.16 -15.19 -7.82
CA PRO A 207 15.49 -15.58 -7.37
C PRO A 207 16.20 -16.44 -8.42
N ASP A 208 17.51 -16.36 -8.49
CA ASP A 208 18.33 -17.05 -9.50
C ASP A 208 18.26 -18.58 -9.39
N THR A 209 17.82 -19.11 -8.24
CA THR A 209 17.70 -20.57 -7.98
C THR A 209 16.35 -20.95 -7.38
N ASP A 210 15.75 -22.03 -7.86
CA ASP A 210 14.40 -22.50 -7.45
C ASP A 210 14.29 -22.97 -6.00
N GLN A 211 15.42 -23.25 -5.33
CA GLN A 211 15.44 -23.56 -3.89
C GLN A 211 14.74 -22.48 -3.04
N TRP A 212 14.69 -21.24 -3.53
CA TRP A 212 13.98 -20.16 -2.86
C TRP A 212 12.47 -20.38 -2.81
N PHE A 213 11.87 -21.06 -3.78
CA PHE A 213 10.45 -21.41 -3.70
C PHE A 213 10.15 -22.36 -2.55
N VAL A 214 11.11 -23.24 -2.21
CA VAL A 214 11.02 -24.13 -1.05
C VAL A 214 11.24 -23.35 0.25
N ARG A 215 12.25 -22.49 0.30
CA ARG A 215 12.58 -21.67 1.49
C ARG A 215 11.51 -20.62 1.82
N MET A 216 10.91 -20.04 0.80
CA MET A 216 9.78 -19.14 0.94
C MET A 216 8.50 -19.91 1.28
N LYS A 217 8.40 -21.22 0.99
CA LYS A 217 7.21 -21.99 1.33
C LYS A 217 7.00 -21.97 2.84
N PRO A 218 5.93 -21.35 3.34
CA PRO A 218 5.79 -21.08 4.76
C PRO A 218 5.22 -22.32 5.48
N PRO A 219 5.40 -22.45 6.80
CA PRO A 219 4.37 -23.03 7.65
C PRO A 219 3.10 -22.13 7.55
N ALA A 220 1.91 -22.72 7.49
CA ALA A 220 0.61 -22.13 7.08
C ALA A 220 0.41 -20.59 7.22
N SER A 221 -0.32 -19.98 6.27
CA SER A 221 -0.82 -18.56 6.21
C SER A 221 0.06 -17.47 5.57
N THR A 222 1.17 -17.79 4.89
CA THR A 222 1.88 -16.82 4.01
C THR A 222 1.61 -17.15 2.54
N HIS A 223 1.37 -16.13 1.70
CA HIS A 223 1.24 -16.31 0.26
C HIS A 223 2.39 -15.60 -0.46
N TRP A 224 3.16 -16.36 -1.25
CA TRP A 224 4.27 -15.81 -2.02
C TRP A 224 3.86 -15.67 -3.48
N ALA A 225 3.96 -14.46 -4.01
CA ALA A 225 3.76 -14.21 -5.43
C ALA A 225 5.12 -13.86 -6.05
N CYS A 226 5.71 -14.80 -6.78
CA CYS A 226 6.90 -14.60 -7.58
C CYS A 226 6.47 -14.46 -9.04
N THR A 227 6.69 -13.31 -9.67
CA THR A 227 6.35 -13.10 -11.09
C THR A 227 7.24 -14.00 -11.94
N SER A 228 6.70 -14.96 -12.69
CA SER A 228 7.48 -15.93 -13.48
C SER A 228 8.62 -15.29 -14.30
N ARG A 229 9.73 -16.03 -14.49
CA ARG A 229 10.82 -15.62 -15.39
C ARG A 229 10.26 -15.50 -16.82
N TRP A 230 10.45 -14.34 -17.44
CA TRP A 230 10.19 -14.12 -18.87
C TRP A 230 11.51 -14.21 -19.64
#